data_AF-A0A2H3CTL1-F1
#
_entry.id   AF-A0A2H3CTL1-F1
#
_cell.length_a   1.000
_cell.length_b   1.000
_cell.length_c   1.000
_cell.angle_alpha   90.00
_cell.angle_beta   90.00
_cell.angle_gamma   90.00
#
_symmetry.space_group_name_H-M   'P 1'
#
loop_
_entity.id
_entity.type
_entity.pdbx_description
1 polymer ?
#
loop_
_entity_poly.entity_id
_entity_poly.type
_entity_poly.pdbx_seq_one_letter_code
_entity_poly.pdbx_strand_id
1 'polypeptide(L)' 'VVLQLGTVSSCAKINFSTTTKVKTMGFTSMEYFNVVNIDKYDAIIGTLFMHRNWVVLNFEKKQVVMNG' A
#
# COMPACT_ATOMS: atom_id res chain seq x y z
N VAL A 1 -12.45 -6.59 -15.27
CA VAL A 1 -12.81 -5.15 -15.38
C VAL A 1 -11.58 -4.34 -14.99
N VAL A 2 -11.12 -3.42 -15.82
CA VAL A 2 -9.96 -2.57 -15.49
C VAL A 2 -10.45 -1.39 -14.66
N LEU A 3 -9.97 -1.28 -13.42
CA LEU A 3 -10.34 -0.19 -12.53
C LEU A 3 -9.54 1.06 -12.92
N GLN A 4 -10.25 2.08 -13.43
CA GLN A 4 -9.63 3.36 -13.78
C GLN A 4 -9.36 4.17 -12.51
N LEU A 5 -8.12 4.61 -12.31
CA LEU A 5 -7.81 5.64 -11.33
C LEU A 5 -8.41 6.97 -11.82
N GLY A 6 -9.16 7.66 -10.96
CA GLY A 6 -9.78 8.97 -11.23
C GLY A 6 -8.76 10.11 -11.34
N THR A 7 -7.59 9.86 -11.90
CA THR A 7 -6.50 10.82 -12.08
C THR A 7 -6.39 11.11 -13.57
N VAL A 8 -7.21 12.06 -14.03
CA VAL A 8 -7.13 12.55 -15.42
C VAL A 8 -5.71 13.09 -15.62
N SER A 9 -5.02 12.64 -16.68
CA SER A 9 -3.64 12.98 -17.09
C SER A 9 -2.48 12.12 -16.58
N SER A 10 -2.61 11.28 -15.54
CA SER A 10 -1.44 10.55 -15.01
C SER A 10 -1.04 9.32 -15.85
N CYS A 11 -1.89 8.92 -16.81
CA CYS A 11 -1.78 7.64 -17.53
C CYS A 11 -1.64 6.40 -16.61
N ALA A 12 -1.81 6.57 -15.29
CA ALA A 12 -1.69 5.52 -14.31
C ALA A 12 -2.93 4.62 -14.38
N LYS A 13 -2.68 3.32 -14.40
CA LYS A 13 -3.67 2.26 -14.58
C LYS A 13 -3.37 1.17 -13.58
N ILE A 14 -4.44 0.68 -12.95
CA ILE A 14 -4.38 -0.58 -12.21
C ILE A 14 -4.36 -1.68 -13.27
N ASN A 15 -3.22 -2.34 -13.41
CA ASN A 15 -3.05 -3.45 -14.34
C ASN A 15 -3.68 -4.71 -13.78
N PHE A 16 -3.42 -4.99 -12.49
CA PHE A 16 -3.89 -6.19 -11.83
C PHE A 16 -4.22 -5.92 -10.36
N SER A 17 -4.97 -6.83 -9.78
CA SER A 17 -5.27 -6.85 -8.36
C SER A 17 -4.96 -8.24 -7.84
N THR A 18 -4.29 -8.32 -6.71
CA THR A 18 -3.82 -9.58 -6.14
C THR A 18 -3.87 -9.54 -4.62
N THR A 19 -3.95 -10.70 -4.00
CA THR A 19 -3.77 -10.84 -2.55
C THR A 19 -2.38 -11.43 -2.32
N THR A 20 -1.50 -10.68 -1.68
CA THR A 20 -0.12 -11.09 -1.42
C THR A 20 0.22 -11.02 0.06
N LYS A 21 1.24 -11.78 0.46
CA LYS A 21 1.72 -11.78 1.84
C LYS A 21 2.60 -10.55 2.07
N VAL A 22 2.19 -9.67 2.97
CA VAL A 22 3.03 -8.57 3.47
C VAL A 22 3.79 -9.06 4.68
N LYS A 23 5.12 -8.92 4.65
CA LYS A 23 5.99 -9.24 5.78
C LYS A 23 6.86 -8.04 6.09
N THR A 24 6.73 -7.52 7.32
CA THR A 24 7.61 -6.50 7.88
C THR A 24 8.11 -6.97 9.25
N MET A 25 8.88 -6.14 9.95
CA MET A 25 9.39 -6.50 11.27
C MET A 25 8.22 -6.62 12.26
N GLY A 26 7.96 -7.83 12.75
CA GLY A 26 6.89 -8.10 13.72
C GLY A 26 5.46 -8.15 13.15
N PHE A 27 5.29 -8.10 11.82
CA PHE A 27 3.98 -8.16 11.19
C PHE A 27 3.98 -9.05 9.95
N THR A 28 2.95 -9.87 9.82
CA THR A 28 2.74 -10.74 8.66
C THR A 28 1.26 -10.95 8.43
N SER A 29 0.74 -10.52 7.28
CA SER A 29 -0.66 -10.67 6.92
C SER A 29 -0.83 -10.90 5.40
N MET A 30 -1.99 -11.44 5.00
CA MET A 30 -2.39 -11.50 3.60
C MET A 30 -3.20 -10.25 3.29
N GLU A 31 -2.75 -9.47 2.30
CA GLU A 31 -3.29 -8.15 2.02
C GLU A 31 -3.59 -8.00 0.54
N TYR A 32 -4.64 -7.24 0.25
CA TYR A 32 -5.01 -6.90 -1.10
C TYR A 32 -4.13 -5.77 -1.64
N PHE A 33 -3.53 -5.98 -2.80
CA PHE A 33 -2.71 -5.01 -3.52
C PHE A 33 -3.20 -4.82 -4.96
N ASN A 34 -3.08 -3.58 -5.43
CA ASN A 34 -3.21 -3.24 -6.83
C ASN A 34 -1.83 -3.08 -7.44
N VAL A 35 -1.56 -3.79 -8.54
CA VAL A 35 -0.38 -3.61 -9.38
C VAL A 35 -0.67 -2.47 -10.35
N VAL A 36 0.10 -1.40 -10.23
CA VAL A 36 -0.04 -0.16 -11.00
C VAL A 36 1.24 0.13 -11.78
N ASN A 37 1.12 0.75 -12.96
CA ASN A 37 2.26 1.24 -13.74
C ASN A 37 2.80 2.55 -13.13
N ILE A 38 3.56 2.43 -12.05
CA ILE A 38 4.23 3.57 -11.41
C ILE A 38 5.73 3.32 -11.33
N ASP A 39 6.52 4.28 -11.78
CA ASP A 39 7.97 4.08 -11.93
C ASP A 39 8.75 4.41 -10.65
N LYS A 40 8.16 5.20 -9.74
CA LYS A 40 8.89 5.80 -8.61
C LYS A 40 8.95 4.94 -7.35
N TYR A 41 7.99 4.02 -7.17
CA TYR A 41 7.81 3.28 -5.93
C TYR A 41 7.53 1.82 -6.21
N ASP A 42 8.20 0.92 -5.49
CA ASP A 42 7.92 -0.53 -5.57
C ASP A 42 6.54 -0.87 -5.00
N ALA A 43 6.11 -0.15 -3.97
CA ALA A 43 4.79 -0.28 -3.35
C ALA A 43 4.35 1.03 -2.71
N ILE A 44 3.04 1.29 -2.74
CA ILE A 44 2.41 2.40 -2.03
C ILE A 44 1.47 1.83 -0.98
N ILE A 45 1.68 2.22 0.27
CA ILE A 45 0.82 1.85 1.39
C ILE A 45 -0.21 2.96 1.59
N GLY A 46 -1.48 2.63 1.35
CA GLY A 46 -2.58 3.56 1.53
C GLY A 46 -3.11 3.61 2.96
N THR A 47 -3.89 4.64 3.26
CA THR A 47 -4.52 4.86 4.58
C THR A 47 -5.42 3.69 5.02
N LEU A 48 -6.05 2.98 4.09
CA LEU A 48 -6.89 1.82 4.42
C LEU A 48 -6.07 0.70 5.07
N PHE A 49 -4.89 0.39 4.54
CA PHE A 49 -3.97 -0.57 5.15
C PHE A 49 -3.51 -0.08 6.51
N MET A 50 -3.15 1.21 6.61
CA MET A 50 -2.68 1.82 7.86
C MET A 50 -3.74 1.75 8.96
N HIS A 51 -5.00 2.05 8.64
CA HIS A 51 -6.12 2.00 9.59
C HIS A 51 -6.43 0.57 10.03
N ARG A 52 -6.42 -0.40 9.10
CA ARG A 52 -6.71 -1.81 9.43
C ARG A 52 -5.65 -2.44 10.34
N ASN A 53 -4.40 -2.04 10.14
CA ASN A 53 -3.24 -2.62 10.83
C ASN A 53 -2.67 -1.70 11.92
N TRP A 54 -3.45 -0.70 12.37
CA TRP A 54 -3.11 0.24 13.45
C TRP A 54 -1.69 0.78 13.30
N VAL A 55 -1.39 1.30 12.12
CA VAL A 55 -0.06 1.78 11.78
C VAL A 55 0.18 3.15 12.39
N VAL A 56 1.27 3.29 13.14
CA VAL A 56 1.73 4.57 13.69
C VAL A 56 2.96 5.03 12.93
N LEU A 57 2.87 6.23 12.35
CA LEU A 57 4.01 6.93 11.76
C LEU A 57 4.68 7.78 12.84
N ASN A 58 5.75 7.29 13.44
CA ASN A 58 6.51 8.03 14.44
C ASN A 58 7.65 8.78 13.74
N PHE A 59 7.42 10.06 13.44
CA PHE A 59 8.40 10.92 12.75
C PHE A 59 9.58 11.32 13.64
N GLU A 60 9.38 11.44 14.95
CA GLU A 60 10.45 11.76 15.91
C GLU A 60 11.52 10.68 15.89
N LYS A 61 11.11 9.40 15.98
CA LYS A 61 12.00 8.23 15.92
C LYS A 61 12.25 7.72 14.51
N LYS A 62 11.65 8.36 13.49
CA LYS A 62 11.72 7.97 12.07
C LYS A 62 11.39 6.48 11.84
N GLN A 63 10.34 5.99 12.49
CA GLN A 63 9.94 4.59 12.43
C GLN A 63 8.46 4.44 12.07
N VAL A 64 8.14 3.30 11.46
CA VAL A 64 6.77 2.85 11.23
C VAL A 64 6.50 1.70 12.17
N VAL A 65 5.47 1.83 13.01
CA VAL A 65 5.06 0.80 13.97
C VAL A 65 3.78 0.16 13.49
N MET A 66 3.75 -1.17 13.45
CA MET A 66 2.55 -1.97 13.15
C MET A 66 1.86 -2.33 14.46
N ASN A 67 0.53 -2.36 14.49
CA ASN A 67 -0.24 -2.68 15.71
C ASN A 67 0.09 -1.76 16.91
N GLY A 68 0.29 -0.46 16.63
CA GLY A 68 0.71 0.55 17.61
C GLY A 68 -0.40 1.44 18.13
#